data_AF-A0A534RPS9-F1
#
_entry.id   AF-A0A534RPS9-F1
#
_cell.length_a   1.000
_cell.length_b   1.000
_cell.length_c   1.000
_cell.angle_alpha   90.00
_cell.angle_beta   90.00
_cell.angle_gamma   90.00
#
_symmetry.space_group_name_H-M   'P 1'
#
loop_
_entity.id
_entity.type
_entity.pdbx_description
1 polymer ?
#
loop_
_entity_poly.entity_id
_entity_poly.type
_entity_poly.pdbx_seq_one_letter_code
_entity_poly.pdbx_strand_id
1 'polypeptide(L)'
;ALHTIDAPPSNLPPPALLPLSASTPCSPAACDDGNACSVDGCDNAGKCTHTPAPDGTTCDDGNACTTTDTCTAGVCRGTAVTCGADTPCHQVATCDPSTGQCTQTAPFSTCSPGGGKKTTDCAVEWVVENPHSPKGRTRSVQVCRQGDPSCDFDSDTGQCSFLVRVCLSNTDANLPVCTPGQIATYELRQPTPGSRNAETLLTAIAALAPSSRGGKRLSQVSFSPPAAATDQCTAGLPLVVPLRRMLAVKARATSPVGLRDTDKLKLKCTRKPPSGIQRVEHPTPLASSLLACLSRPAACFF
;
A
#
# COMPACT_ATOMS: atom_id res chain seq x y z
N ALA A 1 -16.51 50.25 90.84
CA ALA A 1 -16.17 48.94 91.42
C ALA A 1 -15.59 48.07 90.30
N LEU A 2 -14.63 47.21 90.65
CA LEU A 2 -13.61 46.59 89.80
C LEU A 2 -14.05 46.12 88.40
N HIS A 3 -13.25 46.48 87.39
CA HIS A 3 -13.18 45.76 86.12
C HIS A 3 -12.33 44.51 86.31
N THR A 4 -12.94 43.34 86.20
CA THR A 4 -12.24 42.06 86.14
C THR A 4 -11.85 41.80 84.69
N ILE A 5 -10.55 41.67 84.43
CA ILE A 5 -10.00 41.26 83.14
C ILE A 5 -10.04 39.73 83.14
N ASP A 6 -10.94 39.14 82.35
CA ASP A 6 -11.01 37.69 82.18
C ASP A 6 -9.87 37.25 81.26
N ALA A 7 -8.98 36.39 81.78
CA ALA A 7 -7.88 35.82 81.01
C ALA A 7 -8.45 34.77 80.04
N PRO A 8 -8.00 34.72 78.77
CA PRO A 8 -8.45 33.67 77.86
C PRO A 8 -7.98 32.30 78.38
N PRO A 9 -8.82 31.25 78.28
CA PRO A 9 -8.44 29.93 78.78
C PRO A 9 -7.27 29.37 77.97
N SER A 10 -6.16 29.13 78.67
CA SER A 10 -5.01 28.34 78.21
C SER A 10 -5.43 26.89 78.01
N ASN A 11 -5.99 26.56 76.84
CA ASN A 11 -6.14 25.17 76.40
C ASN A 11 -6.22 25.09 74.88
N LEU A 12 -5.10 25.39 74.22
CA LEU A 12 -4.86 24.90 72.87
C LEU A 12 -4.24 23.50 73.00
N PRO A 13 -4.83 22.45 72.39
CA PRO A 13 -4.19 21.14 72.34
C PRO A 13 -2.84 21.27 71.63
N PRO A 14 -1.81 20.49 72.05
CA PRO A 14 -0.53 20.50 71.35
C PRO A 14 -0.74 20.16 69.86
N PRO A 15 0.04 20.74 68.93
CA PRO A 15 -0.09 20.43 67.53
C PRO A 15 0.07 18.91 67.36
N ALA A 16 -0.95 18.28 66.76
CA ALA A 16 -0.84 16.88 66.39
C ALA A 16 0.33 16.76 65.42
N LEU A 17 1.40 16.09 65.86
CA LEU A 17 2.42 15.59 64.95
C LEU A 17 1.70 14.62 64.01
N LEU A 18 1.33 15.09 62.82
CA LEU A 18 1.01 14.21 61.71
C LEU A 18 2.24 13.31 61.55
N PRO A 19 2.15 11.98 61.68
CA PRO A 19 3.27 11.13 61.35
C PRO A 19 3.65 11.47 59.90
N LEU A 20 4.92 11.82 59.67
CA LEU A 20 5.45 11.85 58.30
C LEU A 20 5.06 10.50 57.69
N SER A 21 4.34 10.56 56.56
CA SER A 21 3.85 9.42 55.81
C SER A 21 4.82 8.26 55.95
N ALA A 22 4.39 7.18 56.61
CA ALA A 22 5.13 5.93 56.55
C ALA A 22 5.37 5.66 55.07
N SER A 23 6.64 5.66 54.66
CA SER A 23 7.06 5.26 53.33
C SER A 23 6.32 3.97 53.01
N THR A 24 5.47 4.00 51.99
CA THR A 24 4.67 2.85 51.57
C THR A 24 5.58 1.62 51.56
N PRO A 25 5.28 0.56 52.33
CA PRO A 25 6.19 -0.56 52.44
C PRO A 25 6.44 -1.13 51.05
N CYS A 26 7.72 -1.29 50.71
CA CYS A 26 8.11 -1.82 49.42
C CYS A 26 7.49 -3.21 49.24
N SER A 27 6.79 -3.41 48.14
CA SER A 27 6.22 -4.68 47.74
C SER A 27 6.33 -4.83 46.23
N PRO A 28 6.35 -6.06 45.68
CA PRO A 28 6.36 -6.26 44.23
C PRO A 28 5.28 -5.45 43.51
N ALA A 29 4.05 -5.43 44.04
CA ALA A 29 2.95 -4.64 43.49
C ALA A 29 3.15 -3.11 43.59
N ALA A 30 3.88 -2.63 44.61
CA ALA A 30 4.22 -1.21 44.73
C ALA A 30 5.40 -0.79 43.85
N CYS A 31 6.13 -1.78 43.30
CA CYS A 31 7.26 -1.62 42.41
C CYS A 31 6.94 -2.03 40.98
N ASP A 32 5.67 -2.20 40.62
CA ASP A 32 5.27 -2.54 39.25
C ASP A 32 5.68 -1.41 38.28
N ASP A 33 6.59 -1.69 37.35
CA ASP A 33 7.02 -0.76 36.30
C ASP A 33 6.18 -0.86 35.02
N GLY A 34 5.17 -1.74 35.01
CA GLY A 34 4.31 -2.00 33.87
C GLY A 34 4.98 -2.78 32.74
N ASN A 35 6.20 -3.29 32.93
CA ASN A 35 6.86 -4.16 31.97
C ASN A 35 6.70 -5.62 32.39
N ALA A 36 5.88 -6.37 31.64
CA ALA A 36 5.66 -7.79 31.85
C ALA A 36 6.94 -8.66 31.69
N CYS A 37 8.01 -8.10 31.14
CA CYS A 37 9.34 -8.72 31.06
C CYS A 37 10.30 -8.30 32.18
N SER A 38 9.78 -7.66 33.23
CA SER A 38 10.42 -7.46 34.53
C SER A 38 9.91 -8.48 35.55
N VAL A 39 10.75 -8.80 36.52
CA VAL A 39 10.32 -9.31 37.83
C VAL A 39 10.55 -8.18 38.83
N ASP A 40 9.45 -7.67 39.37
CA ASP A 40 9.47 -6.58 40.35
C ASP A 40 9.74 -7.10 41.75
N GLY A 41 10.62 -6.41 42.45
CA GLY A 41 11.04 -6.78 43.79
C GLY A 41 11.54 -5.59 44.57
N CYS A 42 11.92 -5.89 45.80
CA CYS A 42 12.51 -4.94 46.72
C CYS A 42 13.88 -5.46 47.12
N ASP A 43 14.87 -4.57 47.10
CA ASP A 43 16.13 -4.88 47.77
C ASP A 43 15.99 -4.82 49.31
N ASN A 44 17.05 -5.21 50.02
CA ASN A 44 17.07 -5.21 51.48
C ASN A 44 16.96 -3.80 52.10
N ALA A 45 17.10 -2.74 51.31
CA ALA A 45 16.93 -1.35 51.73
C ALA A 45 15.50 -0.83 51.46
N GLY A 46 14.62 -1.67 50.90
CA GLY A 46 13.25 -1.30 50.55
C GLY A 46 13.16 -0.46 49.27
N LYS A 47 14.15 -0.52 48.39
CA LYS A 47 14.14 0.13 47.07
C LYS A 47 13.63 -0.84 46.01
N CYS A 48 12.82 -0.34 45.07
CA CYS A 48 12.36 -1.12 43.93
C CYS A 48 13.50 -1.60 43.04
N THR A 49 13.39 -2.85 42.60
CA THR A 49 14.30 -3.52 41.67
C THR A 49 13.48 -4.20 40.58
N HIS A 50 13.96 -4.12 39.34
CA HIS A 50 13.34 -4.76 38.17
C HIS A 50 14.40 -5.62 37.48
N THR A 51 14.24 -6.93 37.54
CA THR A 51 15.18 -7.87 36.89
C THR A 51 14.54 -8.49 35.66
N PRO A 52 15.27 -8.71 34.55
CA PRO A 52 14.69 -9.33 33.37
C PRO A 52 14.04 -10.68 33.68
N ALA A 53 12.81 -10.86 33.22
CA ALA A 53 12.14 -12.14 33.24
C ALA A 53 12.89 -13.15 32.33
N PRO A 54 12.77 -14.47 32.58
CA PRO A 54 13.37 -15.48 31.72
C PRO A 54 12.93 -15.34 30.26
N ASP A 55 13.85 -15.57 29.32
CA ASP A 55 13.50 -15.61 27.90
C ASP A 55 12.43 -16.67 27.62
N GLY A 56 11.45 -16.32 26.78
CA GLY A 56 10.29 -17.17 26.50
C GLY A 56 9.13 -17.02 27.48
N THR A 57 9.26 -16.20 28.54
CA THR A 57 8.12 -15.84 29.40
C THR A 57 7.05 -15.13 28.56
N THR A 58 5.80 -15.57 28.67
CA THR A 58 4.68 -14.95 27.95
C THR A 58 4.46 -13.51 28.42
N CYS A 59 4.30 -12.60 27.47
CA CYS A 59 4.02 -11.19 27.73
C CYS A 59 3.05 -10.67 26.65
N ASP A 60 2.72 -9.38 26.69
CA ASP A 60 1.97 -8.69 25.64
C ASP A 60 2.76 -7.41 25.31
N ASP A 61 3.19 -7.26 24.05
CA ASP A 61 3.95 -6.07 23.62
C ASP A 61 3.04 -4.89 23.25
N GLY A 62 1.73 -5.05 23.43
CA GLY A 62 0.69 -4.06 23.16
C GLY A 62 0.42 -3.85 21.67
N ASN A 63 1.04 -4.64 20.80
CA ASN A 63 0.83 -4.58 19.36
C ASN A 63 -0.08 -5.75 18.94
N ALA A 64 -1.31 -5.45 18.57
CA ALA A 64 -2.26 -6.47 18.12
C ALA A 64 -1.85 -7.11 16.77
N CYS A 65 -0.80 -6.61 16.12
CA CYS A 65 -0.16 -7.19 14.93
C CYS A 65 1.04 -8.06 15.23
N THR A 66 1.21 -8.47 16.47
CA THR A 66 2.15 -9.51 16.89
C THR A 66 1.37 -10.66 17.53
N THR A 67 1.92 -11.86 17.41
CA THR A 67 1.38 -13.08 18.01
C THR A 67 2.49 -13.80 18.75
N THR A 68 2.13 -14.62 19.74
CA THR A 68 3.09 -15.40 20.53
C THR A 68 4.17 -14.52 21.15
N ASP A 69 3.73 -13.44 21.79
CA ASP A 69 4.59 -12.45 22.44
C ASP A 69 5.33 -13.07 23.61
N THR A 70 6.65 -12.95 23.57
CA THR A 70 7.52 -13.49 24.61
C THR A 70 8.66 -12.54 24.95
N CYS A 71 9.10 -12.62 26.21
CA CYS A 71 10.24 -11.87 26.67
C CYS A 71 11.51 -12.38 25.98
N THR A 72 12.28 -11.47 25.41
CA THR A 72 13.63 -11.72 24.92
C THR A 72 14.53 -10.59 25.41
N ALA A 73 15.53 -10.92 26.24
CA ALA A 73 16.44 -9.96 26.85
C ALA A 73 15.73 -8.81 27.59
N GLY A 74 14.65 -9.12 28.32
CA GLY A 74 13.88 -8.15 29.11
C GLY A 74 12.91 -7.27 28.31
N VAL A 75 12.73 -7.55 27.00
CA VAL A 75 11.79 -6.83 26.13
C VAL A 75 10.74 -7.80 25.61
N CYS A 76 9.47 -7.41 25.69
CA CYS A 76 8.40 -8.18 25.08
C CYS A 76 8.43 -8.03 23.56
N ARG A 77 8.44 -9.14 22.83
CA ARG A 77 8.39 -9.16 21.36
C ARG A 77 7.53 -10.32 20.89
N GLY A 78 6.67 -10.08 19.92
CA GLY A 78 6.00 -11.15 19.20
C GLY A 78 6.44 -11.36 17.76
N THR A 79 5.79 -12.35 17.15
CA THR A 79 5.90 -12.68 15.73
C THR A 79 4.91 -11.83 14.95
N ALA A 80 5.40 -11.06 13.98
CA ALA A 80 4.56 -10.16 13.18
C ALA A 80 3.45 -10.92 12.42
N VAL A 81 2.23 -10.39 12.48
CA VAL A 81 1.08 -10.81 11.69
C VAL A 81 1.28 -10.37 10.24
N THR A 82 1.26 -11.33 9.32
CA THR A 82 1.30 -11.06 7.88
C THR A 82 -0.12 -10.87 7.35
N CYS A 83 -0.44 -9.65 6.93
CA CYS A 83 -1.74 -9.31 6.37
C CYS A 83 -1.81 -9.54 4.86
N GLY A 84 -2.30 -10.72 4.44
CA GLY A 84 -2.59 -11.03 3.03
C GLY A 84 -1.36 -11.02 2.10
N ALA A 85 -1.50 -11.57 0.90
CA ALA A 85 -0.37 -11.76 0.00
C ALA A 85 -0.10 -10.54 -0.90
N ASP A 86 1.19 -10.28 -1.11
CA ASP A 86 1.82 -9.47 -2.16
C ASP A 86 1.47 -9.99 -3.58
N THR A 87 0.20 -10.13 -3.95
CA THR A 87 -0.15 -10.37 -5.34
C THR A 87 -0.35 -9.02 -6.04
N PRO A 88 0.21 -8.82 -7.23
CA PRO A 88 0.10 -7.55 -7.95
C PRO A 88 -1.34 -7.06 -8.26
N CYS A 89 -2.37 -7.91 -8.15
CA CYS A 89 -3.79 -7.51 -8.21
C CYS A 89 -4.44 -7.34 -6.82
N HIS A 90 -3.82 -7.84 -5.74
CA HIS A 90 -4.21 -7.57 -4.35
C HIS A 90 -3.44 -6.40 -3.75
N GLN A 91 -4.02 -5.81 -2.72
CA GLN A 91 -3.37 -4.78 -1.92
C GLN A 91 -2.37 -5.42 -0.97
N VAL A 92 -1.30 -4.70 -0.64
CA VAL A 92 -0.64 -4.89 0.66
C VAL A 92 -1.68 -4.46 1.71
N ALA A 93 -2.13 -5.39 2.54
CA ALA A 93 -2.87 -5.01 3.73
C ALA A 93 -1.86 -4.71 4.84
N THR A 94 -1.98 -3.53 5.44
CA THR A 94 -1.19 -3.18 6.62
C THR A 94 -1.97 -3.59 7.84
N CYS A 95 -1.33 -4.34 8.73
CA CYS A 95 -1.92 -4.66 10.02
C CYS A 95 -1.96 -3.37 10.88
N ASP A 96 -3.14 -3.03 11.41
CA ASP A 96 -3.29 -1.95 12.38
C ASP A 96 -2.85 -2.42 13.77
N PRO A 97 -1.76 -1.88 14.35
CA PRO A 97 -1.20 -2.35 15.62
C PRO A 97 -2.14 -2.16 16.82
N SER A 98 -3.18 -1.33 16.69
CA SER A 98 -4.15 -1.10 17.77
C SER A 98 -5.32 -2.08 17.75
N THR A 99 -5.65 -2.67 16.60
CA THR A 99 -6.83 -3.54 16.44
C THR A 99 -6.47 -4.95 15.98
N GLY A 100 -5.26 -5.17 15.48
CA GLY A 100 -4.83 -6.42 14.85
C GLY A 100 -5.54 -6.69 13.53
N GLN A 101 -6.32 -5.72 13.03
CA GLN A 101 -7.06 -5.84 11.79
C GLN A 101 -6.18 -5.49 10.61
N CYS A 102 -6.24 -6.34 9.59
CA CYS A 102 -5.65 -6.05 8.30
C CYS A 102 -6.47 -4.98 7.58
N THR A 103 -5.91 -3.77 7.48
CA THR A 103 -6.51 -2.66 6.73
C THR A 103 -5.88 -2.60 5.33
N GLN A 104 -6.72 -2.52 4.30
CA GLN A 104 -6.22 -2.37 2.93
C GLN A 104 -5.82 -0.91 2.70
N THR A 105 -4.56 -0.66 2.38
CA THR A 105 -4.01 0.71 2.39
C THR A 105 -4.28 1.49 1.09
N ALA A 106 -4.79 0.86 0.02
CA ALA A 106 -5.35 1.60 -1.12
C ALA A 106 -6.76 1.12 -1.52
N PRO A 107 -7.67 2.02 -1.90
CA PRO A 107 -9.06 1.64 -2.22
C PRO A 107 -9.26 0.90 -3.56
N PHE A 108 -8.21 0.48 -4.28
CA PHE A 108 -8.34 0.14 -5.70
C PHE A 108 -7.35 -0.93 -6.18
N SER A 109 -7.87 -1.99 -6.82
CA SER A 109 -7.08 -2.90 -7.66
C SER A 109 -6.12 -2.12 -8.58
N THR A 110 -4.85 -2.50 -8.53
CA THR A 110 -3.79 -2.04 -9.45
C THR A 110 -3.89 -2.70 -10.82
N CYS A 111 -4.73 -3.73 -10.96
CA CYS A 111 -4.97 -4.41 -12.22
C CYS A 111 -5.89 -3.58 -13.11
N SER A 112 -5.46 -3.38 -14.35
CA SER A 112 -6.17 -2.59 -15.37
C SER A 112 -7.13 -3.51 -16.12
N PRO A 113 -8.43 -3.58 -15.75
CA PRO A 113 -9.41 -4.42 -16.43
C PRO A 113 -9.38 -4.10 -17.91
N GLY A 114 -8.94 -5.06 -18.71
CA GLY A 114 -8.72 -4.86 -20.13
C GLY A 114 -10.01 -4.88 -20.95
N GLY A 115 -11.14 -5.05 -20.27
CA GLY A 115 -12.46 -4.65 -20.67
C GLY A 115 -13.17 -5.75 -21.45
N GLY A 116 -14.33 -6.17 -20.95
CA GLY A 116 -15.07 -7.24 -21.59
C GLY A 116 -16.36 -7.56 -20.86
N LYS A 117 -16.75 -8.83 -20.91
CA LYS A 117 -17.86 -9.33 -20.09
C LYS A 117 -17.35 -9.52 -18.67
N LYS A 118 -17.92 -8.81 -17.70
CA LYS A 118 -17.53 -8.87 -16.28
C LYS A 118 -17.41 -10.27 -15.68
N THR A 119 -18.11 -11.27 -16.24
CA THR A 119 -18.07 -12.67 -15.76
C THR A 119 -16.83 -13.44 -16.20
N THR A 120 -16.06 -12.92 -17.16
CA THR A 120 -14.85 -13.55 -17.71
C THR A 120 -13.64 -12.62 -17.73
N ASP A 121 -13.82 -11.35 -17.36
CA ASP A 121 -12.83 -10.25 -17.40
C ASP A 121 -11.83 -10.33 -16.24
N CYS A 122 -11.47 -11.52 -15.79
CA CYS A 122 -10.54 -11.74 -14.68
C CYS A 122 -9.50 -12.83 -14.99
N ALA A 123 -9.45 -13.31 -16.22
CA ALA A 123 -8.54 -14.39 -16.59
C ALA A 123 -7.14 -13.86 -16.94
N VAL A 124 -7.02 -12.62 -17.45
CA VAL A 124 -5.73 -11.97 -17.68
C VAL A 124 -5.78 -10.47 -17.42
N GLU A 125 -4.95 -9.99 -16.51
CA GLU A 125 -4.90 -8.59 -16.11
C GLU A 125 -3.49 -8.03 -16.20
N TRP A 126 -3.42 -6.69 -16.31
CA TRP A 126 -2.16 -5.96 -16.38
C TRP A 126 -1.95 -5.11 -15.14
N VAL A 127 -0.74 -5.18 -14.57
CA VAL A 127 -0.28 -4.23 -13.54
C VAL A 127 0.82 -3.41 -14.15
N VAL A 128 0.68 -2.08 -14.09
CA VAL A 128 1.76 -1.18 -14.47
C VAL A 128 2.27 -0.53 -13.20
N GLU A 129 3.58 -0.62 -12.95
CA GLU A 129 4.16 -0.01 -11.77
C GLU A 129 4.03 1.51 -11.80
N ASN A 130 3.71 2.07 -10.62
CA ASN A 130 3.47 3.49 -10.39
C ASN A 130 2.66 4.18 -11.52
N PRO A 131 1.45 3.66 -11.79
CA PRO A 131 0.59 4.22 -12.80
C PRO A 131 0.10 5.57 -12.30
N HIS A 132 0.17 6.61 -13.13
CA HIS A 132 -0.49 7.88 -12.80
C HIS A 132 -2.01 7.64 -12.75
N SER A 133 -2.52 7.31 -11.56
CA SER A 133 -3.87 6.83 -11.30
C SER A 133 -4.64 7.83 -10.44
N PRO A 134 -5.03 9.00 -10.99
CA PRO A 134 -5.68 10.07 -10.22
C PRO A 134 -7.06 9.71 -9.64
N LYS A 135 -7.58 8.51 -9.94
CA LYS A 135 -8.84 7.96 -9.41
C LYS A 135 -8.68 6.54 -8.89
N GLY A 136 -7.45 6.11 -8.62
CA GLY A 136 -7.18 4.82 -8.01
C GLY A 136 -7.25 3.60 -8.92
N ARG A 137 -8.06 3.62 -9.99
CA ARG A 137 -8.05 2.56 -11.01
C ARG A 137 -6.97 2.82 -12.05
N THR A 138 -6.20 1.78 -12.38
CA THR A 138 -5.31 1.80 -13.54
C THR A 138 -6.14 1.92 -14.82
N ARG A 139 -5.80 2.90 -15.65
CA ARG A 139 -6.43 3.08 -16.95
C ARG A 139 -5.82 2.11 -17.95
N SER A 140 -6.61 1.66 -18.93
CA SER A 140 -6.09 0.90 -20.08
C SER A 140 -5.15 1.71 -20.98
N VAL A 141 -5.00 3.01 -20.73
CA VAL A 141 -3.99 3.88 -21.33
C VAL A 141 -3.09 4.46 -20.25
N GLN A 142 -1.82 4.06 -20.28
CA GLN A 142 -0.78 4.58 -19.41
C GLN A 142 0.11 5.52 -20.21
N VAL A 143 0.41 6.67 -19.62
CA VAL A 143 1.23 7.71 -20.23
C VAL A 143 2.40 7.97 -19.32
N CYS A 144 3.60 7.81 -19.85
CA CYS A 144 4.82 8.20 -19.17
C CYS A 144 5.49 9.34 -19.91
N ARG A 145 6.18 10.19 -19.16
CA ARG A 145 7.00 11.26 -19.69
C ARG A 145 8.45 10.81 -19.67
N GLN A 146 9.18 11.11 -20.74
CA GLN A 146 10.59 10.78 -20.83
C GLN A 146 11.39 11.32 -19.64
N GLY A 147 12.17 10.44 -19.01
CA GLY A 147 13.04 10.74 -17.88
C GLY A 147 12.28 11.05 -16.59
N ASP A 148 11.02 10.65 -16.49
CA ASP A 148 10.27 10.65 -15.24
C ASP A 148 10.63 9.37 -14.46
N PRO A 149 11.43 9.45 -13.38
CA PRO A 149 11.90 8.26 -12.65
C PRO A 149 10.74 7.47 -12.01
N SER A 150 9.55 8.06 -11.96
CA SER A 150 8.36 7.40 -11.44
C SER A 150 7.81 6.34 -12.39
N CYS A 151 8.00 6.47 -13.71
CA CYS A 151 7.37 5.58 -14.70
C CYS A 151 8.28 5.19 -15.87
N ASP A 152 9.43 5.84 -15.99
CA ASP A 152 10.46 5.59 -16.98
C ASP A 152 11.67 4.95 -16.30
N PHE A 153 11.75 3.63 -16.42
CA PHE A 153 12.75 2.80 -15.74
C PHE A 153 14.03 2.61 -16.56
N ASP A 154 14.25 3.45 -17.57
CA ASP A 154 15.51 3.52 -18.31
C ASP A 154 16.06 4.96 -18.40
N SER A 155 17.29 5.09 -18.87
CA SER A 155 17.95 6.39 -19.08
C SER A 155 17.95 6.82 -20.56
N ASP A 156 17.28 6.08 -21.44
CA ASP A 156 17.32 6.28 -22.88
C ASP A 156 16.40 7.44 -23.30
N THR A 157 16.97 8.57 -23.68
CA THR A 157 16.19 9.79 -24.04
C THR A 157 15.25 9.64 -25.26
N GLY A 158 15.30 8.50 -25.96
CA GLY A 158 14.50 8.18 -27.13
C GLY A 158 13.29 7.28 -26.87
N GLN A 159 13.07 6.81 -25.65
CA GLN A 159 12.03 5.83 -25.31
C GLN A 159 11.72 5.85 -23.81
N CYS A 160 10.54 5.37 -23.42
CA CYS A 160 10.25 5.12 -22.02
C CYS A 160 10.26 3.60 -21.79
N SER A 161 10.89 3.13 -20.71
CA SER A 161 10.75 1.74 -20.24
C SER A 161 9.67 1.68 -19.16
N PHE A 162 8.56 1.00 -19.45
CA PHE A 162 7.49 0.77 -18.48
C PHE A 162 7.71 -0.58 -17.80
N LEU A 163 7.54 -0.65 -16.48
CA LEU A 163 7.57 -1.92 -15.76
C LEU A 163 6.15 -2.48 -15.63
N VAL A 164 5.87 -3.58 -16.35
CA VAL A 164 4.52 -4.17 -16.47
C VAL A 164 4.52 -5.61 -15.98
N ARG A 165 3.57 -6.00 -15.16
CA ARG A 165 3.30 -7.41 -14.84
C ARG A 165 2.03 -7.87 -15.55
N VAL A 166 2.00 -9.16 -15.87
CA VAL A 166 0.81 -9.84 -16.37
C VAL A 166 0.37 -10.85 -15.34
N CYS A 167 -0.89 -10.81 -14.97
CA CYS A 167 -1.46 -11.65 -13.93
C CYS A 167 -2.56 -12.53 -14.53
N LEU A 168 -2.57 -13.81 -14.19
CA LEU A 168 -3.51 -14.80 -14.68
C LEU A 168 -4.45 -15.25 -13.55
N SER A 169 -5.70 -15.54 -13.91
CA SER A 169 -6.71 -16.06 -12.98
C SER A 169 -6.85 -15.17 -11.73
N ASN A 170 -7.18 -13.90 -11.94
CA ASN A 170 -7.10 -12.86 -10.91
C ASN A 170 -8.38 -12.73 -10.10
N THR A 171 -8.24 -12.51 -8.81
CA THR A 171 -9.33 -12.15 -7.91
C THR A 171 -9.42 -10.63 -7.83
N ASP A 172 -10.27 -10.01 -8.67
CA ASP A 172 -10.45 -8.55 -8.68
C ASP A 172 -11.71 -8.14 -7.90
N ALA A 173 -11.54 -7.37 -6.83
CA ALA A 173 -12.64 -6.80 -6.03
C ALA A 173 -13.57 -5.87 -6.85
N ASN A 174 -13.10 -5.31 -7.97
CA ASN A 174 -13.93 -4.54 -8.90
C ASN A 174 -14.79 -5.43 -9.81
N LEU A 175 -14.51 -6.72 -9.87
CA LEU A 175 -15.22 -7.72 -10.69
C LEU A 175 -15.70 -8.90 -9.83
N PRO A 176 -16.56 -8.66 -8.82
CA PRO A 176 -17.00 -9.69 -7.87
C PRO A 176 -17.83 -10.83 -8.50
N VAL A 177 -18.27 -10.65 -9.74
CA VAL A 177 -19.04 -11.64 -10.52
C VAL A 177 -18.15 -12.51 -11.41
N CYS A 178 -16.85 -12.22 -11.48
CA CYS A 178 -15.89 -13.05 -12.19
C CYS A 178 -15.30 -14.08 -11.25
N THR A 179 -15.37 -15.35 -11.61
CA THR A 179 -14.74 -16.41 -10.83
C THR A 179 -13.38 -16.75 -11.45
N PRO A 180 -12.27 -16.54 -10.73
CA PRO A 180 -10.95 -17.00 -11.16
C PRO A 180 -10.96 -18.50 -11.43
N GLY A 181 -10.16 -18.95 -12.38
CA GLY A 181 -10.12 -20.35 -12.75
C GLY A 181 -8.93 -20.68 -13.65
N GLN A 182 -8.77 -21.97 -13.91
CA GLN A 182 -7.62 -22.46 -14.66
C GLN A 182 -7.50 -21.81 -16.04
N ILE A 183 -6.26 -21.51 -16.45
CA ILE A 183 -5.94 -20.96 -17.77
C ILE A 183 -5.28 -22.06 -18.61
N ALA A 184 -5.91 -22.44 -19.72
CA ALA A 184 -5.38 -23.42 -20.65
C ALA A 184 -4.40 -22.78 -21.64
N THR A 185 -4.74 -21.60 -22.17
CA THR A 185 -3.88 -20.91 -23.14
C THR A 185 -3.87 -19.40 -22.91
N TYR A 186 -2.73 -18.79 -23.23
CA TYR A 186 -2.53 -17.36 -23.35
C TYR A 186 -2.06 -17.05 -24.76
N GLU A 187 -2.76 -16.19 -25.50
CA GLU A 187 -2.43 -15.77 -26.86
C GLU A 187 -2.06 -14.28 -26.88
N LEU A 188 -0.80 -13.96 -27.19
CA LEU A 188 -0.37 -12.58 -27.43
C LEU A 188 -0.78 -12.15 -28.85
N ARG A 189 -1.68 -11.18 -28.94
CA ARG A 189 -2.18 -10.62 -30.21
C ARG A 189 -1.42 -9.36 -30.62
N GLN A 190 -0.98 -8.56 -29.65
CA GLN A 190 -0.09 -7.42 -29.83
C GLN A 190 0.85 -7.30 -28.61
N PRO A 191 2.10 -6.84 -28.78
CA PRO A 191 2.75 -6.54 -30.06
C PRO A 191 2.98 -7.80 -30.92
N THR A 192 3.33 -7.60 -32.19
CA THR A 192 3.56 -8.74 -33.09
C THR A 192 4.71 -9.62 -32.56
N PRO A 193 4.51 -10.95 -32.48
CA PRO A 193 5.57 -11.90 -32.11
C PRO A 193 6.83 -11.72 -32.96
N GLY A 194 8.00 -11.85 -32.32
CA GLY A 194 9.30 -11.52 -32.91
C GLY A 194 9.82 -10.11 -32.58
N SER A 195 9.02 -9.23 -31.99
CA SER A 195 9.51 -7.96 -31.42
C SER A 195 10.08 -8.18 -30.01
N ARG A 196 11.03 -7.33 -29.58
CA ARG A 196 11.62 -7.39 -28.22
C ARG A 196 10.55 -7.47 -27.12
N ASN A 197 9.56 -6.57 -27.16
CA ASN A 197 8.46 -6.56 -26.20
C ASN A 197 7.60 -7.82 -26.26
N ALA A 198 7.36 -8.39 -27.46
CA ALA A 198 6.58 -9.62 -27.58
C ALA A 198 7.31 -10.82 -26.97
N GLU A 199 8.62 -10.93 -27.20
CA GLU A 199 9.42 -12.01 -26.63
C GLU A 199 9.57 -11.87 -25.11
N THR A 200 9.75 -10.65 -24.59
CA THR A 200 9.71 -10.38 -23.14
C THR A 200 8.40 -10.88 -22.51
N LEU A 201 7.26 -10.56 -23.11
CA LEU A 201 5.94 -10.99 -22.62
C LEU A 201 5.75 -12.51 -22.70
N LEU A 202 6.01 -13.11 -23.86
CA LEU A 202 5.76 -14.54 -24.09
C LEU A 202 6.69 -15.43 -23.27
N THR A 203 7.93 -15.02 -23.07
CA THR A 203 8.90 -15.75 -22.23
C THR A 203 8.47 -15.72 -20.76
N ALA A 204 8.08 -14.55 -20.25
CA ALA A 204 7.64 -14.40 -18.88
C ALA A 204 6.36 -15.19 -18.58
N ILE A 205 5.37 -15.17 -19.48
CA ILE A 205 4.14 -15.95 -19.34
C ILE A 205 4.44 -17.45 -19.38
N ALA A 206 5.29 -17.90 -20.30
CA ALA A 206 5.67 -19.31 -20.41
C ALA A 206 6.39 -19.83 -19.15
N ALA A 207 7.02 -18.95 -18.39
CA ALA A 207 7.71 -19.29 -17.15
C ALA A 207 6.77 -19.42 -15.92
N LEU A 208 5.49 -19.03 -16.03
CA LEU A 208 4.54 -19.13 -14.91
C LEU A 208 4.22 -20.59 -14.54
N ALA A 209 4.16 -21.48 -15.53
CA ALA A 209 3.85 -22.90 -15.31
C ALA A 209 4.42 -23.74 -16.45
N PRO A 210 4.54 -25.08 -16.29
CA PRO A 210 4.94 -25.97 -17.39
C PRO A 210 4.10 -25.70 -18.64
N SER A 211 4.78 -25.28 -19.71
CA SER A 211 4.11 -24.77 -20.90
C SER A 211 4.88 -25.05 -22.19
N SER A 212 4.20 -24.91 -23.31
CA SER A 212 4.78 -24.95 -24.65
C SER A 212 4.33 -23.72 -25.45
N ARG A 213 5.18 -23.27 -26.38
CA ARG A 213 4.83 -22.18 -27.31
C ARG A 213 4.35 -22.75 -28.64
N GLY A 214 3.25 -22.19 -29.14
CA GLY A 214 2.60 -22.62 -30.38
C GLY A 214 1.79 -21.50 -31.04
N GLY A 215 0.88 -21.87 -31.93
CA GLY A 215 0.08 -20.92 -32.70
C GLY A 215 0.89 -20.16 -33.75
N LYS A 216 0.25 -19.17 -34.38
CA LYS A 216 0.86 -18.41 -35.48
C LYS A 216 2.03 -17.58 -34.95
N ARG A 217 3.23 -17.79 -35.50
CA ARG A 217 4.48 -17.13 -35.06
C ARG A 217 4.80 -17.37 -33.57
N LEU A 218 4.44 -18.54 -33.03
CA LEU A 218 4.71 -18.89 -31.62
C LEU A 218 4.08 -17.89 -30.62
N SER A 219 2.94 -17.31 -30.98
CA SER A 219 2.26 -16.26 -30.21
C SER A 219 1.43 -16.79 -29.04
N GLN A 220 1.25 -18.11 -28.96
CA GLN A 220 0.43 -18.75 -27.94
C GLN A 220 1.31 -19.52 -26.97
N VAL A 221 1.04 -19.37 -25.68
CA VAL A 221 1.53 -20.22 -24.60
C VAL A 221 0.40 -21.17 -24.22
N SER A 222 0.67 -22.46 -24.24
CA SER A 222 -0.26 -23.52 -23.84
C SER A 222 0.27 -24.19 -22.58
N PHE A 223 -0.50 -24.16 -21.51
CA PHE A 223 -0.13 -24.71 -20.21
C PHE A 223 -0.54 -26.19 -20.11
N SER A 224 0.35 -27.03 -19.60
CA SER A 224 0.08 -28.46 -19.39
C SER A 224 0.76 -28.96 -18.11
N PRO A 225 0.02 -29.18 -17.01
CA PRO A 225 -1.43 -28.98 -16.86
C PRO A 225 -1.83 -27.49 -16.97
N PRO A 226 -3.13 -27.16 -17.18
CA PRO A 226 -3.60 -25.79 -17.16
C PRO A 226 -3.11 -25.02 -15.93
N ALA A 227 -2.68 -23.77 -16.11
CA ALA A 227 -2.20 -22.93 -15.01
C ALA A 227 -3.34 -22.73 -14.01
N ALA A 228 -3.16 -23.24 -12.79
CA ALA A 228 -4.21 -23.37 -11.80
C ALA A 228 -4.04 -22.46 -10.57
N ALA A 229 -2.90 -21.78 -10.46
CA ALA A 229 -2.67 -20.84 -9.37
C ALA A 229 -3.50 -19.58 -9.62
N THR A 230 -4.36 -19.24 -8.67
CA THR A 230 -5.08 -17.97 -8.60
C THR A 230 -4.08 -16.83 -8.35
N ASP A 231 -4.34 -15.66 -8.94
CA ASP A 231 -3.53 -14.44 -8.78
C ASP A 231 -2.05 -14.62 -9.14
N GLN A 232 -1.77 -15.46 -10.14
CA GLN A 232 -0.41 -15.77 -10.56
C GLN A 232 0.13 -14.71 -11.52
N CYS A 233 1.15 -13.97 -11.10
CA CYS A 233 1.72 -12.88 -11.88
C CYS A 233 3.17 -13.12 -12.31
N THR A 234 3.55 -12.52 -13.44
CA THR A 234 4.96 -12.40 -13.83
C THR A 234 5.70 -11.44 -12.90
N ALA A 235 7.04 -11.54 -12.89
CA ALA A 235 7.89 -10.43 -12.43
C ALA A 235 7.62 -9.15 -13.26
N GLY A 236 8.13 -8.01 -12.80
CA GLY A 236 8.06 -6.75 -13.56
C GLY A 236 8.79 -6.89 -14.90
N LEU A 237 8.07 -6.68 -15.99
CA LEU A 237 8.58 -6.80 -17.37
C LEU A 237 8.86 -5.41 -17.94
N PRO A 238 10.11 -5.09 -18.31
CA PRO A 238 10.43 -3.81 -18.95
C PRO A 238 9.93 -3.82 -20.40
N LEU A 239 8.87 -3.06 -20.67
CA LEU A 239 8.34 -2.85 -22.01
C LEU A 239 8.79 -1.50 -22.54
N VAL A 240 9.54 -1.54 -23.64
CA VAL A 240 10.13 -0.35 -24.24
C VAL A 240 9.14 0.32 -25.20
N VAL A 241 8.87 1.60 -25.00
CA VAL A 241 7.96 2.39 -25.82
C VAL A 241 8.71 3.57 -26.44
N PRO A 242 8.95 3.58 -27.76
CA PRO A 242 9.64 4.69 -28.41
C PRO A 242 8.92 6.03 -28.19
N LEU A 243 9.69 7.10 -28.08
CA LEU A 243 9.19 8.45 -27.83
C LEU A 243 8.13 8.86 -28.87
N ARG A 244 7.01 9.42 -28.40
CA ARG A 244 5.83 9.80 -29.21
C ARG A 244 5.11 8.63 -29.89
N ARG A 245 5.51 7.37 -29.65
CA ARG A 245 4.79 6.19 -30.10
C ARG A 245 3.91 5.64 -28.98
N MET A 246 3.02 4.74 -29.38
CA MET A 246 2.15 3.99 -28.49
C MET A 246 2.39 2.51 -28.73
N LEU A 247 2.65 1.78 -27.66
CA LEU A 247 2.67 0.33 -27.66
C LEU A 247 1.30 -0.18 -27.24
N ALA A 248 0.66 -0.98 -28.08
CA ALA A 248 -0.52 -1.74 -27.68
C ALA A 248 -0.09 -3.13 -27.26
N VAL A 249 -0.49 -3.53 -26.06
CA VAL A 249 -0.38 -4.91 -25.57
C VAL A 249 -1.78 -5.47 -25.55
N LYS A 250 -2.02 -6.52 -26.32
CA LYS A 250 -3.31 -7.18 -26.41
C LYS A 250 -3.11 -8.67 -26.25
N ALA A 251 -3.78 -9.27 -25.29
CA ALA A 251 -3.71 -10.69 -25.04
C ALA A 251 -5.10 -11.31 -25.02
N ARG A 252 -5.14 -12.64 -25.03
CA ARG A 252 -6.34 -13.42 -24.80
C ARG A 252 -5.99 -14.60 -23.93
N ALA A 253 -6.64 -14.72 -22.78
CA ALA A 253 -6.63 -15.95 -22.00
C ALA A 253 -7.84 -16.82 -22.38
N THR A 254 -7.65 -18.13 -22.39
CA THR A 254 -8.74 -19.10 -22.61
C THR A 254 -8.67 -20.17 -21.52
N SER A 255 -9.79 -20.42 -20.84
CA SER A 255 -9.90 -21.48 -19.85
C SER A 255 -10.06 -22.87 -20.50
N PRO A 256 -9.85 -23.97 -19.76
CA PRO A 256 -10.10 -25.33 -20.27
C PRO A 256 -11.54 -25.55 -20.78
N VAL A 257 -12.52 -24.85 -20.19
CA VAL A 257 -13.94 -24.93 -20.59
C VAL A 257 -14.29 -23.94 -21.71
N GLY A 258 -13.29 -23.26 -22.30
CA GLY A 258 -13.47 -22.40 -23.47
C GLY A 258 -13.95 -20.97 -23.18
N LEU A 259 -14.01 -20.56 -21.89
CA LEU A 259 -14.23 -19.15 -21.54
C LEU A 259 -13.03 -18.33 -21.99
N ARG A 260 -13.29 -17.10 -22.44
CA ARG A 260 -12.26 -16.26 -23.04
C ARG A 260 -12.29 -14.89 -22.42
N ASP A 261 -11.09 -14.41 -22.12
CA ASP A 261 -10.84 -13.05 -21.71
C ASP A 261 -9.95 -12.36 -22.74
N THR A 262 -10.13 -11.07 -22.99
CA THR A 262 -9.36 -10.38 -24.03
C THR A 262 -9.11 -8.94 -23.68
N ASP A 263 -7.90 -8.73 -23.17
CA ASP A 263 -7.52 -7.49 -22.54
C ASP A 263 -6.59 -6.67 -23.42
N LYS A 264 -6.69 -5.35 -23.25
CA LYS A 264 -5.85 -4.40 -23.97
C LYS A 264 -5.31 -3.31 -23.06
N LEU A 265 -3.99 -3.24 -23.00
CA LEU A 265 -3.23 -2.14 -22.43
C LEU A 265 -2.59 -1.30 -23.54
N LYS A 266 -2.51 0.01 -23.35
CA LYS A 266 -1.81 0.95 -24.21
C LYS A 266 -0.80 1.73 -23.38
N LEU A 267 0.45 1.73 -23.79
CA LEU A 267 1.53 2.47 -23.17
C LEU A 267 2.00 3.57 -24.12
N LYS A 268 2.13 4.80 -23.63
CA LYS A 268 2.51 5.96 -24.44
C LYS A 268 3.67 6.70 -23.80
N CYS A 269 4.78 6.83 -24.53
CA CYS A 269 5.90 7.65 -24.12
C CYS A 269 5.77 9.07 -24.72
N THR A 270 5.86 10.09 -23.86
CA THR A 270 5.73 11.50 -24.25
C THR A 270 7.00 12.29 -23.96
N ARG A 271 7.25 13.36 -24.72
CA ARG A 271 8.40 14.22 -24.47
C ARG A 271 8.23 14.99 -23.16
N LYS A 272 9.33 15.12 -22.42
CA LYS A 272 9.48 16.17 -21.41
C LYS A 272 9.34 17.53 -22.10
N PRO A 273 8.50 18.46 -21.59
CA PRO A 273 8.49 19.84 -22.08
C PRO A 273 9.89 20.44 -21.94
N PRO A 274 10.33 21.32 -22.85
CA PRO A 274 11.58 22.06 -22.67
C PRO A 274 11.51 22.83 -21.34
N SER A 275 12.53 22.63 -20.49
CA SER A 275 12.70 23.37 -19.24
C SER A 275 12.79 24.85 -19.57
N GLY A 276 11.72 25.61 -19.35
CA GLY A 276 11.66 27.04 -19.69
C GLY A 276 10.27 27.58 -20.01
N ILE A 277 9.30 26.72 -20.32
CA ILE A 277 7.90 27.16 -20.44
C ILE A 277 7.20 26.75 -19.15
N GLN A 278 7.35 27.58 -18.11
CA GLN A 278 6.30 27.64 -17.10
C GLN A 278 5.05 28.05 -17.87
N ARG A 279 4.04 27.17 -17.88
CA ARG A 279 2.72 27.55 -18.31
C ARG A 279 2.33 28.65 -17.32
N VAL A 280 2.37 29.91 -17.77
CA VAL A 280 1.66 30.97 -17.06
C VAL A 280 0.23 30.46 -17.00
N GLU A 281 -0.19 29.98 -15.84
CA GLU A 281 -1.61 29.88 -15.55
C GLU A 281 -2.09 31.32 -15.66
N HIS A 282 -2.62 31.68 -16.83
CA HIS A 282 -3.50 32.82 -16.90
C HIS A 282 -4.59 32.51 -15.88
N PRO A 283 -4.74 33.32 -14.81
CA PRO A 283 -5.88 33.16 -13.95
C PRO A 283 -7.10 33.26 -14.87
N THR A 284 -7.87 32.18 -14.93
CA THR A 284 -9.24 32.23 -15.45
C THR A 284 -9.90 33.46 -14.83
N PRO A 285 -10.43 34.40 -15.63
CA PRO A 285 -11.19 35.50 -15.06
C PRO A 285 -12.45 34.88 -14.46
N LEU A 286 -12.45 34.71 -13.14
CA LEU A 286 -13.69 34.50 -12.41
C LEU A 286 -14.55 35.72 -12.68
N ALA A 287 -15.63 35.49 -13.42
CA ALA A 287 -16.74 36.38 -13.54
C ALA A 287 -17.26 36.71 -12.13
N SER A 288 -16.83 37.84 -11.57
CA SER A 288 -17.43 38.46 -10.41
C SER A 288 -16.88 39.87 -10.27
N SER A 289 -17.56 40.83 -10.91
CA SER A 289 -17.82 42.18 -10.38
C SER A 289 -18.53 43.01 -11.45
N LEU A 290 -19.78 42.63 -11.73
CA LEU A 290 -20.75 43.48 -12.41
C LEU A 290 -21.30 44.50 -11.39
N LEU A 291 -20.44 45.25 -10.69
CA LEU A 291 -20.85 46.23 -9.69
C LEU A 291 -19.71 47.20 -9.28
N ALA A 292 -19.01 47.79 -10.25
CA ALA A 292 -18.07 48.89 -9.97
C ALA A 292 -17.89 49.83 -11.17
N CYS A 293 -18.99 50.35 -11.73
CA CYS A 293 -18.92 51.40 -12.75
C CYS A 293 -20.04 52.44 -12.58
N LEU A 294 -20.32 52.83 -11.33
CA LEU A 294 -21.30 53.86 -11.00
C LEU A 294 -20.76 54.99 -10.10
N SER A 295 -19.44 55.07 -9.87
CA SER A 295 -18.90 56.06 -8.92
C SER A 295 -17.83 57.02 -9.42
N ARG A 296 -17.34 56.94 -10.68
CA ARG A 296 -16.35 57.92 -11.20
C ARG A 296 -16.45 58.14 -12.73
N PRO A 297 -16.95 59.30 -13.20
CA PRO A 297 -16.87 59.69 -14.60
C PRO A 297 -15.60 60.53 -14.80
N ALA A 298 -14.43 59.90 -14.84
CA ALA A 298 -13.23 60.55 -15.36
C ALA A 298 -12.15 59.50 -15.65
N ALA A 299 -11.63 59.56 -16.88
CA ALA A 299 -10.45 58.85 -17.39
C ALA A 299 -10.66 57.38 -17.83
N CYS A 300 -11.46 57.19 -18.87
CA CYS A 300 -11.09 56.24 -19.93
C CYS A 300 -10.43 57.05 -21.06
N PHE A 301 -9.10 57.02 -21.16
CA PHE A 301 -8.37 57.28 -22.40
C PHE A 301 -7.14 56.36 -22.42
N PHE A 302 -7.21 55.41 -23.36
CA PHE A 302 -6.22 54.43 -23.88
C PHE A 302 -5.45 53.54 -22.90
#